data_AF-A0A413I4W2-F1
#
_entry.id   AF-A0A413I4W2-F1
#
_cell.length_a   1.000
_cell.length_b   1.000
_cell.length_c   1.000
_cell.angle_alpha   90.00
_cell.angle_beta   90.00
_cell.angle_gamma   90.00
#
_symmetry.space_group_name_H-M   'P 1'
#
loop_
_entity.id
_entity.type
_entity.pdbx_description
1 polymer ?
#
loop_
_entity_poly.entity_id
_entity_poly.type
_entity_poly.pdbx_seq_one_letter_code
_entity_poly.pdbx_strand_id
1 'polypeptide(L)'
;MITREEVLKFGLSFQNTYEEKPFHDQNWQLVRVKGSRKAFLWIYDRNGYVNLNVKADPEWRDFWRSAYEAVTAGYHQNKEHWNTLILDGSIPDKDIKRMIAESYDLVTDSPTKRIYEAVKKIPKGRVATYGKVAEMAGNPRMSRAVGNALHKNPDPDHIPCYRVVNSKGELAGAFAFGGEEVQRKLLEADGIEVVNGKVDLKKYGL
;
A
#
# COMPACT_ATOMS: atom_id res chain seq x y z
N MET A 1 10.25 25.44 3.72
CA MET A 1 8.92 25.03 4.20
C MET A 1 8.91 25.31 5.68
N ILE A 2 8.48 26.52 6.02
CA ILE A 2 8.43 27.01 7.40
C ILE A 2 7.02 27.41 7.81
N THR A 3 6.10 27.56 6.85
CA THR A 3 4.72 27.95 7.13
C THR A 3 3.75 26.79 6.98
N ARG A 4 2.65 26.88 7.71
CA ARG A 4 1.51 25.97 7.62
C ARG A 4 0.91 25.90 6.22
N GLU A 5 0.84 27.03 5.52
CA GLU A 5 0.30 27.13 4.16
C GLU A 5 1.15 26.38 3.13
N GLU A 6 2.47 26.51 3.20
CA GLU A 6 3.40 25.78 2.32
C GLU A 6 3.27 24.28 2.51
N VAL A 7 3.22 23.84 3.77
CA VAL A 7 3.10 22.41 4.11
C VAL A 7 1.75 21.85 3.71
N LEU A 8 0.66 22.58 3.96
CA LEU A 8 -0.68 22.17 3.55
C LEU A 8 -0.77 22.07 2.03
N LYS A 9 -0.27 23.07 1.30
CA LYS A 9 -0.24 23.05 -0.17
C LYS A 9 0.54 21.85 -0.71
N PHE A 10 1.69 21.52 -0.10
CA PHE A 10 2.46 20.35 -0.49
C PHE A 10 1.72 19.05 -0.17
N GLY A 11 1.16 18.91 1.02
CA GLY A 11 0.35 17.73 1.41
C GLY A 11 -0.87 17.52 0.50
N LEU A 12 -1.52 18.60 0.05
CA LEU A 12 -2.66 18.53 -0.86
C LEU A 12 -2.29 18.28 -2.33
N SER A 13 -0.99 18.35 -2.68
CA SER A 13 -0.52 18.06 -4.04
C SER A 13 -0.51 16.56 -4.37
N PHE A 14 -0.61 15.69 -3.36
CA PHE A 14 -0.62 14.24 -3.54
C PHE A 14 -1.98 13.75 -4.07
N GLN A 15 -1.98 12.59 -4.73
CA GLN A 15 -3.19 12.07 -5.35
C GLN A 15 -4.25 11.71 -4.30
N ASN A 16 -5.51 12.05 -4.57
CA ASN A 16 -6.65 11.69 -3.74
C ASN A 16 -6.58 12.22 -2.29
N THR A 17 -5.96 13.37 -2.04
CA THR A 17 -5.93 13.97 -0.70
C THR A 17 -7.01 15.01 -0.45
N TYR A 18 -7.30 15.28 0.83
CA TYR A 18 -8.17 16.36 1.28
C TYR A 18 -7.76 16.87 2.66
N GLU A 19 -8.10 18.12 2.97
CA GLU A 19 -7.92 18.73 4.29
C GLU A 19 -9.13 18.42 5.18
N GLU A 20 -8.87 18.14 6.45
CA GLU A 20 -9.90 18.05 7.49
C GLU A 20 -9.41 18.71 8.78
N LYS A 21 -10.33 19.38 9.49
CA LYS A 21 -10.13 19.90 10.85
C LYS A 21 -11.09 19.19 11.80
N PRO A 22 -10.78 17.97 12.25
CA PRO A 22 -11.74 17.12 12.95
C PRO A 22 -11.92 17.49 14.43
N PHE A 23 -11.12 18.39 14.98
CA PHE A 23 -11.15 18.77 16.39
C PHE A 23 -11.81 20.13 16.59
N HIS A 24 -12.36 20.35 17.79
CA HIS A 24 -12.86 21.68 18.19
C HIS A 24 -11.74 22.72 18.20
N ASP A 25 -10.53 22.29 18.60
CA ASP A 25 -9.31 23.09 18.52
C ASP A 25 -8.90 23.34 17.06
N GLN A 26 -8.96 24.61 16.65
CA GLN A 26 -8.63 25.06 15.29
C GLN A 26 -7.12 25.03 14.98
N ASN A 27 -6.29 24.77 15.99
CA ASN A 27 -4.85 24.60 15.82
C ASN A 27 -4.53 23.46 14.85
N TRP A 28 -5.32 22.38 14.88
CA TRP A 28 -5.03 21.15 14.15
C TRP A 28 -5.60 21.15 12.73
N GLN A 29 -4.74 20.83 11.77
CA GLN A 29 -5.09 20.52 10.39
C GLN A 29 -4.54 19.16 10.01
N LEU A 30 -5.37 18.34 9.39
CA LEU A 30 -4.97 17.03 8.90
C LEU A 30 -5.10 16.99 7.39
N VAL A 31 -4.12 16.38 6.74
CA VAL A 31 -4.22 15.93 5.36
C VAL A 31 -4.44 14.43 5.34
N ARG A 32 -5.52 14.01 4.67
CA ARG A 32 -5.99 12.63 4.60
C ARG A 32 -6.12 12.15 3.17
N VAL A 33 -6.14 10.83 3.01
CA VAL A 33 -6.40 10.17 1.72
C VAL A 33 -7.89 9.82 1.61
N LYS A 34 -8.54 10.20 0.51
CA LYS A 34 -9.91 9.83 0.16
C LYS A 34 -10.05 8.31 0.08
N GLY A 35 -11.23 7.78 0.42
CA GLY A 35 -11.49 6.35 0.49
C GLY A 35 -11.03 5.72 1.81
N SER A 36 -9.72 5.69 2.10
CA SER A 36 -9.21 5.10 3.35
C SER A 36 -9.42 6.00 4.58
N ARG A 37 -9.56 7.32 4.38
CA ARG A 37 -9.66 8.37 5.41
C ARG A 37 -8.45 8.42 6.36
N LYS A 38 -7.37 7.70 6.05
CA LYS A 38 -6.13 7.71 6.84
C LYS A 38 -5.46 9.08 6.72
N ALA A 39 -5.06 9.64 7.86
CA ALA A 39 -4.21 10.83 7.91
C ALA A 39 -2.75 10.43 7.78
N PHE A 40 -1.99 11.21 7.02
CA PHE A 40 -0.54 11.05 6.87
C PHE A 40 0.22 12.32 7.28
N LEU A 41 -0.47 13.45 7.40
CA LEU A 41 0.15 14.70 7.79
C LEU A 41 -0.78 15.43 8.75
N TRP A 42 -0.28 15.72 9.94
CA TRP A 42 -0.95 16.58 10.90
C TRP A 42 -0.10 17.83 11.04
N ILE A 43 -0.73 19.00 10.99
CA ILE A 43 -0.10 20.31 11.06
C ILE A 43 -0.72 21.03 12.26
N TYR A 44 0.12 21.55 13.14
CA TYR A 44 -0.31 22.26 14.34
C TYR A 44 0.79 23.20 14.83
N ASP A 45 0.41 24.25 15.52
CA ASP A 45 1.33 25.21 16.13
C ASP A 45 1.60 24.82 17.58
N ARG A 46 2.89 24.82 17.97
CA ARG A 46 3.33 24.51 19.34
C ARG A 46 4.68 25.16 19.62
N ASN A 47 4.80 25.78 20.79
CA ASN A 47 6.02 26.43 21.26
C ASN A 47 6.58 27.47 20.27
N GLY A 48 5.70 28.18 19.55
CA GLY A 48 6.11 29.20 18.57
C GLY A 48 6.51 28.67 17.20
N TYR A 49 6.45 27.35 16.96
CA TYR A 49 6.80 26.72 15.69
C TYR A 49 5.62 25.95 15.09
N VAL A 50 5.60 25.85 13.76
CA VAL A 50 4.77 24.87 13.07
C VAL A 50 5.37 23.48 13.31
N ASN A 51 4.55 22.54 13.75
CA ASN A 51 4.93 21.17 14.02
C ASN A 51 4.14 20.23 13.10
N LEU A 52 4.80 19.19 12.61
CA LEU A 52 4.20 18.19 11.74
C LEU A 52 4.24 16.81 12.39
N ASN A 53 3.13 16.08 12.43
CA ASN A 53 3.19 14.63 12.66
C ASN A 53 3.07 13.89 11.33
N VAL A 54 4.04 13.01 11.07
CA VAL A 54 4.11 12.16 9.88
C VAL A 54 4.30 10.70 10.27
N LYS A 55 3.69 9.78 9.53
CA LYS A 55 3.93 8.34 9.64
C LYS A 55 5.37 8.04 9.25
N ALA A 56 5.99 7.12 9.96
CA ALA A 56 7.31 6.61 9.65
C ALA A 56 7.35 5.10 9.86
N ASP A 57 8.00 4.41 8.92
CA ASP A 57 8.42 3.02 9.10
C ASP A 57 9.52 2.97 10.18
N PRO A 58 9.63 1.89 10.99
CA PRO A 58 10.61 1.82 12.07
C PRO A 58 12.05 2.17 11.67
N GLU A 59 12.52 1.75 10.50
CA GLU A 59 13.90 2.05 10.06
C GLU A 59 14.09 3.55 9.80
N TRP A 60 13.20 4.15 9.00
CA TRP A 60 13.25 5.59 8.69
C TRP A 60 12.97 6.47 9.91
N ARG A 61 12.10 6.00 10.81
CA ARG A 61 11.75 6.70 12.04
C ARG A 61 12.98 7.03 12.86
N ASP A 62 13.83 6.03 13.10
CA ASP A 62 15.01 6.15 13.95
C ASP A 62 16.13 6.91 13.23
N PHE A 63 16.26 6.71 11.92
CA PHE A 63 17.15 7.51 11.08
C PHE A 63 16.84 9.01 11.20
N TRP A 64 15.60 9.42 10.96
CA TRP A 64 15.24 10.84 10.95
C TRP A 64 15.40 11.50 12.32
N ARG A 65 15.08 10.79 13.42
CA ARG A 65 15.31 11.27 14.80
C ARG A 65 16.78 11.43 15.14
N SER A 66 17.64 10.59 14.55
CA SER A 66 19.09 10.67 14.76
C SER A 66 19.73 11.74 13.88
N ALA A 67 19.16 11.99 12.70
CA ALA A 67 19.69 12.97 11.74
C ALA A 67 19.42 14.42 12.15
N TYR A 68 18.30 14.68 12.85
CA TYR A 68 17.85 16.03 13.19
C TYR A 68 17.30 16.10 14.62
N GLU A 69 17.84 16.98 15.46
CA GLU A 69 17.30 17.23 16.81
C GLU A 69 15.85 17.73 16.78
N ALA A 70 15.49 18.46 15.72
CA ALA A 70 14.13 18.93 15.46
C ALA A 70 13.16 17.81 15.05
N VAL A 71 13.62 16.56 14.90
CA VAL A 71 12.76 15.39 14.66
C VAL A 71 12.69 14.55 15.92
N THR A 72 11.50 14.47 16.50
CA THR A 72 11.26 13.80 17.78
C THR A 72 10.20 12.70 17.64
N ALA A 73 9.95 11.97 18.73
CA ALA A 73 8.89 10.98 18.75
C ALA A 73 7.51 11.62 18.67
N GLY A 74 6.57 10.98 17.95
CA GLY A 74 5.25 11.52 17.66
C GLY A 74 4.49 12.07 18.88
N TYR A 75 4.30 13.39 18.91
CA TYR A 75 3.49 14.09 19.90
C TYR A 75 2.00 13.79 19.71
N HIS A 76 1.32 13.38 20.79
CA HIS A 76 -0.05 12.87 20.77
C HIS A 76 -0.29 11.70 19.78
N GLN A 77 0.76 11.02 19.34
CA GLN A 77 0.70 9.90 18.41
C GLN A 77 1.43 8.67 18.96
N ASN A 78 1.24 7.53 18.29
CA ASN A 78 2.01 6.32 18.59
C ASN A 78 3.48 6.53 18.19
N LYS A 79 4.37 6.53 19.18
CA LYS A 79 5.81 6.80 19.03
C LYS A 79 6.56 5.75 18.22
N GLU A 80 5.96 4.58 18.00
CA GLU A 80 6.54 3.54 17.16
C GLU A 80 6.33 3.82 15.66
N HIS A 81 5.30 4.56 15.30
CA HIS A 81 4.85 4.72 13.91
C HIS A 81 4.80 6.17 13.44
N TRP A 82 5.15 7.13 14.30
CA TRP A 82 5.03 8.54 14.03
C TRP A 82 6.24 9.33 14.53
N ASN A 83 6.66 10.28 13.72
CA ASN A 83 7.62 11.33 14.08
C ASN A 83 6.92 12.69 14.15
N THR A 84 7.45 13.56 15.00
CA THR A 84 7.12 14.98 15.03
C THR A 84 8.30 15.76 14.48
N LEU A 85 8.05 16.58 13.46
CA LEU A 85 9.03 17.51 12.89
C LEU A 85 8.71 18.91 13.43
N ILE A 86 9.70 19.59 13.99
CA ILE A 86 9.61 20.99 14.41
C ILE A 86 10.18 21.84 13.28
N LEU A 87 9.38 22.76 12.71
CA LEU A 87 9.82 23.60 11.61
C LEU A 87 10.49 24.88 12.14
N ASP A 88 11.67 24.72 12.73
CA ASP A 88 12.51 25.81 13.26
C ASP A 88 13.56 26.33 12.27
N GLY A 89 13.57 25.78 11.04
CA GLY A 89 14.54 26.10 10.00
C GLY A 89 15.79 25.22 9.98
N SER A 90 15.96 24.31 10.94
CA SER A 90 17.12 23.39 11.00
C SER A 90 17.02 22.22 10.03
N ILE A 91 15.80 21.82 9.63
CA ILE A 91 15.56 20.72 8.70
C ILE A 91 15.51 21.27 7.27
N PRO A 92 16.34 20.77 6.33
CA PRO A 92 16.26 21.17 4.93
C PRO A 92 14.90 20.86 4.31
N ASP A 93 14.37 21.79 3.50
CA ASP A 93 13.08 21.65 2.80
C ASP A 93 12.89 20.33 2.07
N LYS A 94 13.95 19.84 1.41
CA LYS A 94 13.95 18.57 0.68
C LYS A 94 13.63 17.39 1.60
N ASP A 95 14.09 17.42 2.83
CA ASP A 95 13.94 16.32 3.78
C ASP A 95 12.58 16.39 4.49
N ILE A 96 12.07 17.61 4.75
CA ILE A 96 10.67 17.79 5.19
C ILE A 96 9.72 17.23 4.13
N LYS A 97 9.91 17.59 2.87
CA LYS A 97 9.08 17.07 1.75
C LYS A 97 9.18 15.56 1.65
N ARG A 98 10.38 15.00 1.80
CA ARG A 98 10.63 13.57 1.78
C ARG A 98 9.90 12.83 2.90
N MET A 99 9.99 13.29 4.14
CA MET A 99 9.29 12.69 5.27
C MET A 99 7.75 12.72 5.11
N ILE A 100 7.21 13.81 4.54
CA ILE A 100 5.78 13.89 4.21
C ILE A 100 5.40 12.89 3.11
N ALA A 101 6.23 12.75 2.07
CA ALA A 101 6.02 11.80 0.98
C ALA A 101 6.07 10.34 1.49
N GLU A 102 7.08 9.99 2.29
CA GLU A 102 7.20 8.67 2.91
C GLU A 102 5.97 8.33 3.76
N SER A 103 5.45 9.31 4.51
CA SER A 103 4.23 9.15 5.27
C SER A 103 2.99 8.91 4.40
N TYR A 104 2.86 9.63 3.28
CA TYR A 104 1.81 9.41 2.30
C TYR A 104 1.87 8.00 1.71
N ASP A 105 3.07 7.55 1.33
CA ASP A 105 3.29 6.21 0.77
C ASP A 105 2.89 5.13 1.78
N LEU A 106 3.20 5.31 3.07
CA LEU A 106 2.82 4.35 4.12
C LEU A 106 1.31 4.21 4.31
N VAL A 107 0.53 5.30 4.15
CA VAL A 107 -0.93 5.23 4.30
C VAL A 107 -1.65 4.80 3.03
N THR A 108 -1.00 4.97 1.86
CA THR A 108 -1.54 4.59 0.55
C THR A 108 -1.08 3.23 0.07
N ASP A 109 -0.04 2.65 0.66
CA ASP A 109 0.33 1.27 0.39
C ASP A 109 -0.84 0.34 0.71
N SER A 110 -1.13 -0.51 -0.26
CA SER A 110 -2.20 -1.49 -0.20
C SER A 110 -1.63 -2.79 -0.74
N PRO A 111 -1.34 -3.77 0.13
CA PRO A 111 -0.92 -5.10 -0.31
C PRO A 111 -1.90 -5.68 -1.34
N THR A 112 -3.20 -5.47 -1.16
CA THR A 112 -4.24 -5.88 -2.11
C THR A 112 -4.05 -5.24 -3.48
N LYS A 113 -3.75 -3.94 -3.56
CA LYS A 113 -3.47 -3.25 -4.84
C LYS A 113 -2.23 -3.84 -5.50
N ARG A 114 -1.14 -4.05 -4.75
CA ARG A 114 0.09 -4.69 -5.27
C ARG A 114 -0.17 -6.10 -5.80
N ILE A 115 -1.02 -6.87 -5.11
CA ILE A 115 -1.42 -8.21 -5.54
C ILE A 115 -2.19 -8.16 -6.86
N TYR A 116 -3.17 -7.27 -7.00
CA TYR A 116 -3.92 -7.13 -8.26
C TYR A 116 -3.00 -6.70 -9.42
N GLU A 117 -2.09 -5.76 -9.18
CA GLU A 117 -1.11 -5.35 -10.19
C GLU A 117 -0.12 -6.47 -10.54
N ALA A 118 0.25 -7.34 -9.58
CA ALA A 118 1.03 -8.53 -9.87
C ALA A 118 0.24 -9.55 -10.72
N VAL A 119 -1.04 -9.76 -10.43
CA VAL A 119 -1.91 -10.68 -11.20
C VAL A 119 -2.12 -10.19 -12.63
N LYS A 120 -2.32 -8.88 -12.83
CA LYS A 120 -2.43 -8.27 -14.18
C LYS A 120 -1.19 -8.51 -15.05
N LYS A 121 -0.02 -8.71 -14.44
CA LYS A 121 1.24 -8.99 -15.16
C LYS A 121 1.39 -10.45 -15.59
N ILE A 122 0.50 -11.36 -15.16
CA ILE A 122 0.54 -12.76 -15.61
C ILE A 122 0.05 -12.80 -17.07
N PRO A 123 0.91 -13.12 -18.05
CA PRO A 123 0.53 -13.08 -19.45
C PRO A 123 -0.44 -14.21 -19.80
N LYS A 124 -1.18 -14.03 -20.90
CA LYS A 124 -2.00 -15.09 -21.49
C LYS A 124 -1.12 -16.32 -21.78
N GLY A 125 -1.64 -17.52 -21.49
CA GLY A 125 -0.90 -18.77 -21.66
C GLY A 125 0.08 -19.10 -20.52
N ARG A 126 0.10 -18.31 -19.43
CA ARG A 126 0.89 -18.59 -18.23
C ARG A 126 0.03 -18.60 -16.97
N VAL A 127 0.53 -19.29 -15.95
CA VAL A 127 -0.03 -19.30 -14.59
C VAL A 127 1.03 -18.89 -13.57
N ALA A 128 0.59 -18.39 -12.43
CA ALA A 128 1.45 -18.13 -11.28
C ALA A 128 0.89 -18.85 -10.06
N THR A 129 1.78 -19.31 -9.17
CA THR A 129 1.32 -19.81 -7.87
C THR A 129 0.98 -18.65 -6.93
N TYR A 130 0.16 -18.86 -5.90
CA TYR A 130 -0.04 -17.85 -4.84
C TYR A 130 1.28 -17.36 -4.23
N GLY A 131 2.29 -18.24 -4.13
CA GLY A 131 3.65 -17.88 -3.71
C GLY A 131 4.32 -16.93 -4.69
N LYS A 132 4.26 -17.24 -5.99
CA LYS A 132 4.84 -16.40 -7.03
C LYS A 132 4.17 -15.02 -7.12
N VAL A 133 2.85 -14.95 -6.98
CA VAL A 133 2.13 -13.66 -6.92
C VAL A 133 2.55 -12.87 -5.67
N ALA A 134 2.71 -13.52 -4.52
CA ALA A 134 3.18 -12.87 -3.30
C ALA A 134 4.60 -12.29 -3.46
N GLU A 135 5.50 -13.03 -4.10
CA GLU A 135 6.84 -12.56 -4.48
C GLU A 135 6.77 -11.35 -5.43
N MET A 136 6.00 -11.44 -6.52
CA MET A 136 5.81 -10.35 -7.49
C MET A 136 5.20 -9.09 -6.88
N ALA A 137 4.38 -9.25 -5.84
CA ALA A 137 3.78 -8.14 -5.11
C ALA A 137 4.66 -7.63 -3.96
N GLY A 138 5.89 -8.15 -3.80
CA GLY A 138 6.93 -7.60 -2.92
C GLY A 138 7.04 -8.26 -1.54
N ASN A 139 6.31 -9.34 -1.26
CA ASN A 139 6.47 -10.09 -0.02
C ASN A 139 6.14 -11.58 -0.20
N PRO A 140 7.14 -12.46 -0.37
CA PRO A 140 6.92 -13.90 -0.58
C PRO A 140 6.12 -14.60 0.53
N ARG A 141 6.03 -14.02 1.74
CA ARG A 141 5.32 -14.60 2.89
C ARG A 141 3.81 -14.29 2.91
N MET A 142 3.28 -13.57 1.91
CA MET A 142 1.88 -13.12 1.93
C MET A 142 0.91 -13.95 1.08
N SER A 143 1.20 -15.21 0.75
CA SER A 143 0.31 -16.07 -0.07
C SER A 143 -1.13 -16.17 0.45
N ARG A 144 -1.34 -16.12 1.78
CA ARG A 144 -2.70 -16.08 2.36
C ARG A 144 -3.42 -14.77 2.06
N ALA A 145 -2.70 -13.64 2.08
CA ALA A 145 -3.24 -12.34 1.69
C ALA A 145 -3.59 -12.31 0.20
N VAL A 146 -2.79 -12.99 -0.65
CA VAL A 146 -3.13 -13.18 -2.07
C VAL A 146 -4.48 -13.88 -2.19
N GLY A 147 -4.66 -15.05 -1.56
CA GLY A 147 -5.94 -15.76 -1.60
C GLY A 147 -7.14 -14.90 -1.20
N ASN A 148 -7.02 -14.15 -0.08
CA ASN A 148 -8.06 -13.24 0.39
C ASN A 148 -8.36 -12.10 -0.61
N ALA A 149 -7.34 -11.57 -1.28
CA ALA A 149 -7.49 -10.53 -2.29
C ALA A 149 -8.20 -11.08 -3.53
N LEU A 150 -7.77 -12.21 -4.07
CA LEU A 150 -8.37 -12.76 -5.29
C LEU A 150 -9.86 -13.14 -5.10
N HIS A 151 -10.24 -13.58 -3.90
CA HIS A 151 -11.64 -13.84 -3.57
C HIS A 151 -12.51 -12.57 -3.53
N LYS A 152 -11.90 -11.41 -3.28
CA LYS A 152 -12.57 -10.10 -3.23
C LYS A 152 -12.25 -9.24 -4.45
N ASN A 153 -11.89 -9.88 -5.57
CA ASN A 153 -11.51 -9.18 -6.78
C ASN A 153 -12.63 -8.22 -7.22
N PRO A 154 -12.40 -6.89 -7.18
CA PRO A 154 -13.43 -5.91 -7.53
C PRO A 154 -13.65 -5.79 -9.04
N ASP A 155 -12.76 -6.34 -9.85
CA ASP A 155 -12.75 -6.20 -11.31
C ASP A 155 -12.32 -7.53 -11.98
N PRO A 156 -13.21 -8.54 -12.02
CA PRO A 156 -12.94 -9.86 -12.62
C PRO A 156 -12.55 -9.82 -14.10
N ASP A 157 -12.99 -8.81 -14.84
CA ASP A 157 -12.75 -8.71 -16.28
C ASP A 157 -11.32 -8.26 -16.61
N HIS A 158 -10.72 -7.41 -15.76
CA HIS A 158 -9.37 -6.88 -15.99
C HIS A 158 -8.30 -7.47 -15.05
N ILE A 159 -8.69 -8.17 -13.98
CA ILE A 159 -7.78 -8.84 -13.06
C ILE A 159 -7.95 -10.37 -13.23
N PRO A 160 -7.06 -11.04 -14.01
CA PRO A 160 -7.24 -12.44 -14.40
C PRO A 160 -6.87 -13.42 -13.28
N CYS A 161 -7.60 -13.39 -12.17
CA CYS A 161 -7.31 -14.21 -11.00
C CYS A 161 -7.38 -15.72 -11.27
N TYR A 162 -8.10 -16.15 -12.31
CA TYR A 162 -8.16 -17.55 -12.74
C TYR A 162 -6.80 -18.11 -13.17
N ARG A 163 -5.83 -17.25 -13.51
CA ARG A 163 -4.42 -17.63 -13.80
C ARG A 163 -3.61 -17.97 -12.55
N VAL A 164 -4.18 -17.85 -11.35
CA VAL A 164 -3.50 -18.15 -10.10
C VAL A 164 -3.93 -19.53 -9.59
N VAL A 165 -2.93 -20.39 -9.34
CA VAL A 165 -3.11 -21.78 -8.89
C VAL A 165 -2.34 -22.04 -7.60
N ASN A 166 -2.59 -23.17 -6.95
CA ASN A 166 -1.83 -23.53 -5.74
C ASN A 166 -0.39 -23.97 -6.06
N SER A 167 0.41 -24.24 -5.02
CA SER A 167 1.82 -24.64 -5.19
C SER A 167 2.02 -25.96 -5.93
N LYS A 168 0.97 -26.79 -6.02
CA LYS A 168 0.96 -28.03 -6.80
C LYS A 168 0.47 -27.80 -8.23
N GLY A 169 -0.06 -26.62 -8.57
CA GLY A 169 -0.70 -26.35 -9.85
C GLY A 169 -2.17 -26.77 -9.90
N GLU A 170 -2.76 -27.13 -8.76
CA GLU A 170 -4.18 -27.49 -8.66
C GLU A 170 -5.02 -26.21 -8.72
N LEU A 171 -6.20 -26.31 -9.36
CA LEU A 171 -7.18 -25.24 -9.42
C LEU A 171 -7.67 -24.86 -8.02
N ALA A 172 -8.21 -23.66 -7.89
CA ALA A 172 -8.81 -23.22 -6.65
C ALA A 172 -10.12 -23.98 -6.40
N GLY A 173 -10.32 -24.43 -5.16
CA GLY A 173 -11.48 -25.23 -4.78
C GLY A 173 -12.82 -24.54 -5.01
N ALA A 174 -13.90 -25.32 -4.87
CA ALA A 174 -15.28 -24.86 -5.10
C ALA A 174 -15.56 -23.49 -4.47
N PHE A 175 -16.23 -22.62 -5.24
CA PHE A 175 -16.59 -21.22 -4.95
C PHE A 175 -15.53 -20.13 -5.23
N ALA A 176 -14.24 -20.45 -5.41
CA ALA A 176 -13.30 -19.47 -5.95
C ALA A 176 -13.56 -19.27 -7.45
N PHE A 177 -13.74 -18.03 -7.91
CA PHE A 177 -13.90 -17.68 -9.34
C PHE A 177 -15.16 -18.27 -10.03
N GLY A 178 -16.19 -18.62 -9.26
CA GLY A 178 -17.38 -19.32 -9.78
C GLY A 178 -17.24 -20.85 -9.81
N GLY A 179 -16.13 -21.40 -9.29
CA GLY A 179 -15.86 -22.84 -9.16
C GLY A 179 -14.78 -23.35 -10.11
N GLU A 180 -14.29 -24.57 -9.84
CA GLU A 180 -13.18 -25.22 -10.59
C GLU A 180 -13.45 -25.29 -12.10
N GLU A 181 -14.69 -25.58 -12.50
CA GLU A 181 -15.07 -25.68 -13.91
C GLU A 181 -15.03 -24.33 -14.65
N VAL A 182 -15.30 -23.23 -13.95
CA VAL A 182 -15.18 -21.89 -14.55
C VAL A 182 -13.71 -21.54 -14.72
N GLN A 183 -12.89 -21.80 -13.69
CA GLN A 183 -11.45 -21.57 -13.76
C GLN A 183 -10.81 -22.38 -14.89
N ARG A 184 -11.18 -23.67 -15.03
CA ARG A 184 -10.72 -24.56 -16.11
C ARG A 184 -11.00 -23.94 -17.48
N LYS A 185 -12.25 -23.56 -17.77
CA LYS A 185 -12.65 -23.01 -19.07
C LYS A 185 -11.87 -21.73 -19.44
N LEU A 186 -11.65 -20.86 -18.46
CA LEU A 186 -10.89 -19.62 -18.67
C LEU A 186 -9.41 -19.91 -18.95
N LEU A 187 -8.82 -20.87 -18.25
CA LEU A 187 -7.44 -21.32 -18.51
C LEU A 187 -7.30 -21.97 -19.90
N GLU A 188 -8.25 -22.82 -20.29
CA GLU A 188 -8.27 -23.45 -21.61
C GLU A 188 -8.43 -22.43 -22.74
N ALA A 189 -9.28 -21.40 -22.55
CA ALA A 189 -9.40 -20.26 -23.48
C ALA A 189 -8.10 -19.43 -23.58
N ASP A 190 -7.25 -19.51 -22.55
CA ASP A 190 -5.91 -18.95 -22.52
C ASP A 190 -4.84 -19.87 -23.13
N GLY A 191 -5.21 -21.05 -23.61
CA GLY A 191 -4.29 -22.05 -24.19
C GLY A 191 -3.57 -22.91 -23.14
N ILE A 192 -4.08 -22.95 -21.92
CA ILE A 192 -3.51 -23.69 -20.79
C ILE A 192 -4.29 -24.99 -20.62
N GLU A 193 -3.59 -26.11 -20.79
CA GLU A 193 -4.15 -27.44 -20.60
C GLU A 193 -4.31 -27.78 -19.12
N VAL A 194 -5.50 -28.27 -18.74
CA VAL A 194 -5.82 -28.67 -17.36
C VAL A 194 -6.15 -30.17 -17.33
N VAL A 195 -5.27 -30.97 -16.75
CA VAL A 195 -5.44 -32.42 -16.62
C VAL A 195 -5.73 -32.76 -15.16
N ASN A 196 -6.85 -33.45 -14.90
CA ASN A 196 -7.27 -33.84 -13.54
C ASN A 196 -7.29 -32.67 -12.53
N GLY A 197 -7.77 -31.49 -12.97
CA GLY A 197 -7.85 -30.30 -12.12
C GLY A 197 -6.49 -29.64 -11.84
N LYS A 198 -5.47 -29.94 -12.65
CA LYS A 198 -4.10 -29.50 -12.45
C LYS A 198 -3.48 -28.95 -13.73
N VAL A 199 -2.73 -27.86 -13.58
CA VAL A 199 -1.89 -27.25 -14.61
C VAL A 199 -0.45 -27.74 -14.43
N ASP A 200 0.22 -28.03 -15.54
CA ASP A 200 1.67 -28.29 -15.52
C ASP A 200 2.46 -26.99 -15.30
N LEU A 201 2.95 -26.81 -14.07
CA LEU A 201 3.75 -25.65 -13.69
C LEU A 201 5.11 -25.57 -14.42
N LYS A 202 5.67 -26.68 -14.92
CA LYS A 202 6.90 -26.63 -15.72
C LYS A 202 6.65 -26.04 -17.09
N LYS A 203 5.48 -26.34 -17.68
CA LYS A 203 5.08 -25.86 -18.99
C LYS A 203 4.55 -24.43 -18.95
N TYR A 204 3.68 -24.13 -17.99
CA TYR A 204 2.90 -22.89 -17.96
C TYR A 204 3.25 -21.94 -16.81
N GLY A 205 4.05 -22.36 -15.83
CA GLY A 205 4.43 -21.52 -14.69
C GLY A 205 5.31 -20.32 -15.10
N LEU A 206 5.25 -19.27 -14.28
CA LEU A 206 6.20 -18.15 -14.25
C LEU A 206 7.42 -18.44 -13.37
#